data_AF-A0A368W832-F1
#
_entry.id   AF-A0A368W832-F1
#
_cell.length_a   1.000
_cell.length_b   1.000
_cell.length_c   1.000
_cell.angle_alpha   90.00
_cell.angle_beta   90.00
_cell.angle_gamma   90.00
#
_symmetry.space_group_name_H-M   'P 1'
#
loop_
_entity.id
_entity.type
_entity.pdbx_description
1 polymer ?
#
loop_
_entity_poly.entity_id
_entity_poly.type
_entity_poly.pdbx_seq_one_letter_code
_entity_poly.pdbx_strand_id
1 'polypeptide(L)'
;MRTKTIAPIEGYENETIEILEIKDISDVRVVGFLSNNNPAYVQFFKNQKGNYEWSHIEKSANRSFTTYIIHESTNKAEFSKFMIVTNQANDIAKMQLGINEQVIEQEFIVNQKSVTWIDLPESQGKTYTFKYKYYDKEGNLIGDN
;
A
#
# COMPACT_ATOMS: atom_id res chain seq x y z
N MET A 1 -24.62 -20.05 -12.68
CA MET A 1 -23.70 -19.47 -11.67
C MET A 1 -24.25 -18.12 -11.28
N ARG A 2 -24.39 -17.82 -9.98
CA ARG A 2 -24.85 -16.51 -9.50
C ARG A 2 -23.63 -15.60 -9.34
N THR A 3 -23.40 -14.71 -10.29
CA THR A 3 -22.42 -13.64 -10.18
C THR A 3 -22.95 -12.63 -9.17
N LYS A 4 -22.30 -12.52 -8.01
CA LYS A 4 -22.51 -11.39 -7.10
C LYS A 4 -21.65 -10.24 -7.61
N THR A 5 -22.29 -9.28 -8.25
CA THR A 5 -21.65 -8.02 -8.65
C THR A 5 -21.37 -7.22 -7.39
N ILE A 6 -20.09 -7.00 -7.07
CA ILE A 6 -19.71 -5.88 -6.19
C ILE A 6 -20.13 -4.64 -6.97
N ALA A 7 -20.99 -3.79 -6.40
CA ALA A 7 -21.37 -2.54 -7.06
C ALA A 7 -20.08 -1.82 -7.50
N PRO A 8 -20.01 -1.30 -8.74
CA PRO A 8 -18.84 -0.55 -9.17
C PRO A 8 -18.52 0.53 -8.14
N ILE A 9 -17.27 0.60 -7.70
CA ILE A 9 -16.84 1.71 -6.85
C ILE A 9 -16.79 2.93 -7.77
N GLU A 10 -17.43 4.03 -7.33
CA GLU A 10 -17.47 5.26 -8.11
C GLU A 10 -16.05 5.70 -8.51
N GLY A 11 -15.84 5.95 -9.80
CA GLY A 11 -14.53 6.31 -10.36
C GLY A 11 -13.64 5.13 -10.79
N TYR A 12 -14.11 3.89 -10.68
CA TYR A 12 -13.40 2.67 -11.09
C TYR A 12 -14.20 1.80 -12.08
N GLU A 13 -15.33 2.29 -12.61
CA GLU A 13 -16.32 1.50 -13.37
C GLU A 13 -15.79 0.95 -14.69
N ASN A 14 -14.80 1.63 -15.28
CA ASN A 14 -14.18 1.28 -16.55
C ASN A 14 -12.69 0.92 -16.41
N GLU A 15 -12.21 0.68 -15.19
CA GLU A 15 -10.80 0.38 -14.95
C GLU A 15 -10.55 -1.13 -14.90
N THR A 16 -9.40 -1.55 -15.46
CA THR A 16 -8.90 -2.91 -15.25
C THR A 16 -8.30 -3.00 -13.87
N ILE A 17 -8.83 -3.90 -13.05
CA ILE A 17 -8.39 -4.15 -11.68
C ILE A 17 -7.57 -5.44 -11.62
N GLU A 18 -6.34 -5.35 -11.12
CA GLU A 18 -5.47 -6.50 -10.84
C GLU A 18 -5.13 -6.53 -9.36
N ILE A 19 -5.73 -7.46 -8.62
CA ILE A 19 -5.44 -7.65 -7.20
C ILE A 19 -4.06 -8.29 -7.06
N LEU A 20 -3.18 -7.66 -6.27
CA LEU A 20 -1.83 -8.15 -6.02
C LEU A 20 -1.75 -8.87 -4.67
N GLU A 21 -2.32 -8.28 -3.62
CA GLU A 21 -2.34 -8.88 -2.29
C GLU A 21 -3.59 -8.47 -1.50
N ILE A 22 -4.09 -9.39 -0.67
CA ILE A 22 -5.12 -9.13 0.34
C ILE A 22 -4.51 -9.43 1.70
N LYS A 23 -4.55 -8.46 2.61
CA LYS A 23 -4.04 -8.60 3.96
C LYS A 23 -5.14 -8.28 4.98
N ASP A 24 -5.42 -9.26 5.83
CA ASP A 24 -6.33 -9.11 6.96
C ASP A 24 -5.53 -8.78 8.23
N ILE A 25 -5.88 -7.68 8.90
CA ILE A 25 -5.26 -7.23 10.14
C ILE A 25 -6.38 -6.91 11.13
N SER A 26 -6.60 -7.80 12.10
CA SER A 26 -7.73 -7.68 13.04
C SER A 26 -9.06 -7.59 12.28
N ASP A 27 -9.86 -6.53 12.50
CA ASP A 27 -11.12 -6.27 11.81
C ASP A 27 -10.95 -5.40 10.54
N VAL A 28 -9.72 -5.20 10.06
CA VAL A 28 -9.41 -4.44 8.84
C VAL A 28 -8.96 -5.40 7.74
N ARG A 29 -9.49 -5.22 6.53
CA ARG A 29 -8.96 -5.83 5.31
C ARG A 29 -8.40 -4.76 4.42
N VAL A 30 -7.15 -4.92 4.00
CA VAL A 30 -6.52 -4.06 3.02
C VAL A 30 -6.20 -4.87 1.78
N VAL A 31 -6.50 -4.30 0.61
CA VAL A 31 -6.20 -4.90 -0.68
C VAL A 31 -5.31 -3.95 -1.45
N GLY A 32 -4.07 -4.38 -1.74
CA GLY A 32 -3.19 -3.70 -2.68
C GLY A 32 -3.46 -4.23 -4.08
N PHE A 33 -3.67 -3.32 -5.03
CA PHE A 33 -4.04 -3.67 -6.40
C PHE A 33 -3.50 -2.67 -7.41
N LEU A 34 -3.61 -3.00 -8.69
CA LEU A 34 -3.37 -2.08 -9.79
C LEU A 34 -4.69 -1.71 -10.45
N SER A 35 -4.88 -0.41 -10.67
CA SER A 35 -6.01 0.13 -11.45
C SER A 35 -5.50 0.75 -12.74
N ASN A 36 -5.83 0.14 -13.88
CA ASN A 36 -5.22 0.49 -15.17
C ASN A 36 -3.68 0.55 -15.07
N ASN A 37 -3.08 -0.46 -14.42
CA ASN A 37 -1.65 -0.57 -14.13
C ASN A 37 -1.09 0.47 -13.12
N ASN A 38 -1.91 1.35 -12.54
CA ASN A 38 -1.46 2.29 -11.51
C ASN A 38 -1.58 1.67 -10.11
N PRO A 39 -0.57 1.83 -9.24
CA PRO A 39 -0.67 1.50 -7.82
C PRO A 39 -1.94 2.07 -7.18
N ALA A 40 -2.62 1.23 -6.40
CA ALA A 40 -3.83 1.57 -5.67
C ALA A 40 -4.02 0.67 -4.45
N TYR A 41 -4.86 1.11 -3.53
CA TYR A 41 -5.33 0.27 -2.43
C TYR A 41 -6.75 0.59 -2.00
N VAL A 42 -7.41 -0.42 -1.43
CA VAL A 42 -8.74 -0.28 -0.85
C VAL A 42 -8.75 -0.93 0.52
N GLN A 43 -9.46 -0.29 1.44
CA GLN A 43 -9.62 -0.73 2.82
C GLN A 43 -11.09 -0.99 3.15
N PHE A 44 -11.30 -2.04 3.93
CA PHE A 44 -12.60 -2.44 4.46
C PHE A 44 -12.55 -2.69 5.96
N PHE A 45 -13.63 -2.37 6.67
CA PHE A 45 -13.83 -2.77 8.06
C PHE A 45 -14.83 -3.91 8.18
N LYS A 46 -14.52 -4.87 9.05
CA LYS A 46 -15.41 -5.97 9.39
C LYS A 46 -16.43 -5.50 10.42
N ASN A 47 -17.70 -5.50 10.04
CA ASN A 47 -18.79 -5.19 10.96
C ASN A 47 -19.06 -6.35 11.94
N GLN A 48 -19.93 -6.12 12.92
CA GLN A 48 -20.29 -7.11 13.94
C GLN A 48 -20.93 -8.39 13.38
N LYS A 49 -21.49 -8.35 12.16
CA LYS A 49 -22.04 -9.52 11.47
C LYS A 49 -20.98 -10.32 10.71
N GLY A 50 -19.72 -9.86 10.74
CA GLY A 50 -18.61 -10.46 10.04
C GLY A 50 -18.50 -10.07 8.55
N ASN A 51 -19.31 -9.13 8.08
CA ASN A 51 -19.23 -8.63 6.70
C ASN A 51 -18.24 -7.47 6.61
N TYR A 52 -17.53 -7.38 5.48
CA TYR A 52 -16.63 -6.28 5.20
C TYR A 52 -17.38 -5.14 4.51
N GLU A 53 -17.27 -3.94 5.08
CA GLU A 53 -17.82 -2.69 4.55
C GLU A 53 -16.68 -1.83 4.04
N TRP A 54 -16.85 -1.25 2.85
CA TRP A 54 -15.85 -0.36 2.25
C TRP A 54 -15.66 0.87 3.12
N SER A 55 -14.40 1.28 3.30
CA SER A 55 -14.04 2.45 4.10
C SER A 55 -13.26 3.49 3.32
N HIS A 56 -12.29 3.06 2.52
CA HIS A 56 -11.38 3.98 1.85
C HIS A 56 -10.81 3.33 0.59
N ILE A 57 -10.52 4.15 -0.42
CA ILE A 57 -9.83 3.73 -1.64
C ILE A 57 -8.95 4.88 -2.12
N GLU A 58 -7.72 4.56 -2.51
CA GLU A 58 -6.77 5.51 -3.07
C GLU A 58 -6.09 4.92 -4.30
N LYS A 59 -5.81 5.77 -5.28
CA LYS A 59 -5.08 5.42 -6.51
C LYS A 59 -4.08 6.52 -6.81
N SER A 60 -2.92 6.12 -7.31
CA SER A 60 -1.83 7.04 -7.63
C SER A 60 -1.53 6.99 -9.12
N ALA A 61 -2.19 7.89 -9.86
CA ALA A 61 -2.14 7.92 -11.32
C ALA A 61 -0.73 8.23 -11.85
N ASN A 62 -0.37 7.57 -12.94
CA ASN A 62 0.90 7.72 -13.67
C ASN A 62 2.14 7.46 -12.80
N ARG A 63 2.03 6.52 -11.86
CA ARG A 63 3.15 6.07 -11.01
C ARG A 63 3.43 4.59 -11.24
N SER A 64 4.69 4.19 -11.16
CA SER A 64 5.11 2.78 -11.18
C SER A 64 5.39 2.21 -9.79
N PHE A 65 5.56 3.10 -8.81
CA PHE A 65 5.85 2.83 -7.42
C PHE A 65 5.06 3.82 -6.58
N THR A 66 4.38 3.36 -5.54
CA THR A 66 3.73 4.26 -4.58
C THR A 66 3.71 3.65 -3.19
N THR A 67 3.77 4.53 -2.20
CA THR A 67 3.70 4.20 -0.78
C THR A 67 2.40 4.72 -0.18
N TYR A 68 1.77 3.92 0.67
CA TYR A 68 0.57 4.25 1.42
C TYR A 68 0.80 4.01 2.90
N ILE A 69 0.44 4.97 3.74
CA ILE A 69 0.48 4.81 5.19
C ILE A 69 -0.91 4.39 5.64
N ILE A 70 -0.99 3.21 6.24
CA ILE A 70 -2.24 2.66 6.77
C ILE A 70 -2.12 2.72 8.28
N HIS A 71 -2.85 3.66 8.88
CA HIS A 71 -2.94 3.83 10.32
C HIS A 71 -4.37 3.55 10.75
N GLU A 72 -4.55 2.56 11.60
CA GLU A 72 -5.87 2.19 12.08
C GLU A 72 -5.90 1.90 13.57
N SER A 73 -6.99 2.34 14.20
CA SER A 73 -7.31 2.06 15.59
C SER A 73 -8.67 1.38 15.64
N THR A 74 -8.67 0.09 15.94
CA THR A 74 -9.88 -0.72 16.13
C THR A 74 -10.01 -1.10 17.60
N ASN A 75 -11.20 -1.56 18.00
CA ASN A 75 -11.45 -2.08 19.35
C ASN A 75 -10.50 -3.23 19.77
N LYS A 76 -9.81 -3.87 18.82
CA LYS A 76 -8.95 -5.04 19.05
C LYS A 76 -7.46 -4.75 18.88
N ALA A 77 -7.10 -3.72 18.12
CA ALA A 77 -5.71 -3.41 17.80
C ALA A 77 -5.56 -1.99 17.25
N GLU A 78 -4.46 -1.33 17.61
CA GLU A 78 -3.92 -0.16 16.92
C GLU A 78 -2.71 -0.62 16.10
N PHE A 79 -2.66 -0.26 14.82
CA PHE A 79 -1.52 -0.58 13.97
C PHE A 79 -1.21 0.55 13.00
N SER A 80 0.07 0.67 12.67
CA SER A 80 0.57 1.56 11.62
C SER A 80 1.44 0.73 10.69
N LYS A 81 1.08 0.68 9.41
CA LYS A 81 1.85 -0.03 8.39
C LYS A 81 2.14 0.88 7.21
N PHE A 82 3.29 0.66 6.62
CA PHE A 82 3.72 1.30 5.40
C PHE A 82 3.61 0.26 4.28
N MET A 83 2.66 0.46 3.39
CA MET A 83 2.44 -0.42 2.25
C MET A 83 3.04 0.20 1.01
N ILE A 84 3.71 -0.62 0.20
CA ILE A 84 4.34 -0.22 -1.04
C ILE A 84 3.72 -1.06 -2.14
N VAL A 85 3.29 -0.42 -3.22
CA VAL A 85 2.70 -1.10 -4.37
C VAL A 85 3.48 -0.72 -5.61
N THR A 86 3.95 -1.73 -6.34
CA THR A 86 4.74 -1.57 -7.58
C THR A 86 4.01 -2.19 -8.77
N ASN A 87 4.22 -1.64 -9.95
CA ASN A 87 3.81 -2.22 -11.22
C ASN A 87 5.01 -2.70 -12.06
N GLN A 88 4.74 -3.26 -13.23
CA GLN A 88 5.76 -3.82 -14.14
C GLN A 88 6.78 -2.76 -14.66
N ALA A 89 6.45 -1.47 -14.58
CA ALA A 89 7.32 -0.39 -15.01
C ALA A 89 8.22 0.15 -13.89
N ASN A 90 8.17 -0.41 -12.68
CA ASN A 90 9.03 0.01 -11.58
C ASN A 90 10.49 -0.33 -11.86
N ASP A 91 11.37 0.66 -11.78
CA ASP A 91 12.83 0.56 -11.92
C ASP A 91 13.57 0.79 -10.59
N ILE A 92 12.86 1.15 -9.52
CA ILE A 92 13.42 1.26 -8.16
C ILE A 92 13.73 -0.15 -7.66
N ALA A 93 15.02 -0.42 -7.45
CA ALA A 93 15.52 -1.68 -6.90
C ALA A 93 15.68 -1.62 -5.38
N LYS A 94 15.87 -0.43 -4.79
CA LYS A 94 15.98 -0.26 -3.35
C LYS A 94 15.41 1.08 -2.89
N MET A 95 14.79 1.07 -1.72
CA MET A 95 14.40 2.25 -0.97
C MET A 95 15.09 2.26 0.40
N GLN A 96 15.63 3.40 0.79
CA GLN A 96 15.93 3.69 2.20
C GLN A 96 14.81 4.57 2.74
N LEU A 97 14.09 4.04 3.72
CA LEU A 97 13.01 4.72 4.42
C LEU A 97 13.51 5.16 5.80
N GLY A 98 13.77 6.45 5.94
CA GLY A 98 14.00 7.07 7.24
C GLY A 98 12.68 7.32 7.94
N ILE A 99 12.49 6.76 9.13
CA ILE A 99 11.32 6.98 10.00
C ILE A 99 11.84 7.50 11.33
N ASN A 100 11.61 8.79 11.59
CA ASN A 100 12.21 9.49 12.73
C ASN A 100 13.75 9.34 12.72
N GLU A 101 14.32 8.62 13.69
CA GLU A 101 15.77 8.38 13.80
C GLU A 101 16.20 6.99 13.27
N GLN A 102 15.26 6.18 12.79
CA GLN A 102 15.53 4.84 12.26
C GLN A 102 15.57 4.86 10.73
N VAL A 103 16.41 4.00 10.15
CA VAL A 103 16.47 3.78 8.71
C VAL A 103 16.18 2.32 8.42
N ILE A 104 15.21 2.09 7.55
CA ILE A 104 14.84 0.77 7.05
C ILE A 104 15.26 0.70 5.59
N GLU A 105 16.03 -0.32 5.22
CA GLU A 105 16.31 -0.61 3.81
C GLU A 105 15.34 -1.66 3.30
N GLN A 106 14.73 -1.41 2.16
CA GLN A 106 13.85 -2.34 1.47
C GLN A 106 14.32 -2.52 0.04
N GLU A 107 14.59 -3.76 -0.35
CA GLU A 107 14.90 -4.14 -1.72
C GLU A 107 13.62 -4.56 -2.47
N PHE A 108 13.62 -4.35 -3.78
CA PHE A 108 12.53 -4.70 -4.68
C PHE A 108 13.08 -5.42 -5.90
N ILE A 109 12.30 -6.37 -6.41
CA ILE A 109 12.56 -6.93 -7.72
C ILE A 109 12.03 -5.91 -8.75
N VAL A 110 12.94 -5.36 -9.55
CA VAL A 110 12.58 -4.41 -10.61
C VAL A 110 11.69 -5.09 -11.65
N ASN A 111 10.87 -4.28 -12.30
CA ASN A 111 9.92 -4.70 -13.32
C ASN A 111 8.96 -5.80 -12.85
N GLN A 112 8.65 -5.84 -11.55
CA GLN A 112 7.70 -6.80 -10.99
C GLN A 112 6.56 -6.07 -10.29
N LYS A 113 5.34 -6.55 -10.55
CA LYS A 113 4.15 -6.14 -9.80
C LYS A 113 4.20 -6.76 -8.41
N SER A 114 4.12 -5.96 -7.36
CA SER A 114 4.21 -6.47 -6.00
C SER A 114 3.55 -5.56 -4.99
N VAL A 115 3.26 -6.14 -3.82
CA VAL A 115 2.94 -5.40 -2.61
C VAL A 115 4.01 -5.74 -1.57
N THR A 116 4.51 -4.74 -0.85
CA THR A 116 5.45 -4.91 0.25
C THR A 116 4.93 -4.17 1.48
N TRP A 117 5.12 -4.75 2.65
CA TRP A 117 4.64 -4.21 3.92
C TRP A 117 5.81 -4.00 4.87
N ILE A 118 5.89 -2.81 5.45
CA ILE A 118 6.83 -2.47 6.50
C ILE A 118 6.02 -2.08 7.73
N ASP A 119 6.36 -2.67 8.88
CA ASP A 119 5.78 -2.25 10.16
C ASP A 119 6.41 -0.93 10.58
N LEU A 120 5.56 0.06 10.87
CA LEU A 120 6.05 1.36 11.35
C LEU A 120 6.42 1.21 12.84
N PRO A 121 7.61 1.70 13.26
CA PRO A 121 8.00 1.68 14.66
C PRO A 121 7.06 2.55 15.49
N GLU A 122 6.90 2.25 16.78
CA GLU A 122 6.11 3.11 17.66
C GLU A 122 6.69 4.53 17.71
N SER A 123 5.88 5.53 17.37
CA SER A 123 6.28 6.93 17.50
C SER A 123 5.93 7.48 18.87
N GLN A 124 6.92 8.04 19.58
CA GLN A 124 6.69 8.86 20.77
C GLN A 124 5.90 10.11 20.35
N GLY A 125 4.64 10.22 20.76
CA GLY A 125 3.78 11.36 20.44
C GLY A 125 2.98 11.28 19.13
N LYS A 126 2.87 10.10 18.50
CA LYS A 126 2.04 9.84 17.30
C LYS A 126 2.42 10.64 16.04
N THR A 127 3.63 11.19 15.98
CA THR A 127 4.14 11.87 14.77
C THR A 127 5.22 11.05 14.09
N TYR A 128 5.14 10.98 12.77
CA TYR A 128 6.16 10.38 11.93
C TYR A 128 6.78 11.43 11.03
N THR A 129 8.11 11.49 11.02
CA THR A 129 8.86 12.15 9.95
C THR A 129 9.41 11.10 9.02
N PHE A 130 9.08 11.22 7.73
CA PHE A 130 9.56 10.31 6.70
C PHE A 130 10.62 11.00 5.84
N LYS A 131 11.67 10.25 5.51
CA LYS A 131 12.68 10.61 4.51
C LYS A 131 12.91 9.44 3.58
N TYR A 132 13.09 9.73 2.31
CA TYR A 132 13.16 8.72 1.26
C TYR A 132 14.44 8.88 0.45
N LYS A 133 15.05 7.74 0.14
CA LYS A 133 16.03 7.64 -0.95
C LYS A 133 15.71 6.42 -1.79
N TYR A 134 15.79 6.58 -3.10
CA TYR A 134 15.49 5.54 -4.08
C TYR A 134 16.71 5.24 -4.93
N TYR A 135 16.97 3.97 -5.17
CA TYR A 135 18.14 3.51 -5.92
C TYR A 135 17.72 2.59 -7.06
N ASP A 136 18.40 2.71 -8.20
CA ASP A 136 18.29 1.77 -9.32
C ASP A 136 19.02 0.44 -9.02
N LYS A 137 18.95 -0.50 -9.97
CA LYS A 137 19.56 -1.84 -9.85
C LYS A 137 21.10 -1.80 -9.85
N GLU A 138 21.71 -0.73 -10.37
CA GLU A 138 23.14 -0.47 -10.33
C GLU A 138 23.58 0.17 -8.99
N GLY A 139 22.63 0.59 -8.16
CA GLY A 139 22.87 1.22 -6.87
C GLY A 139 23.03 2.75 -6.95
N ASN A 140 22.71 3.37 -8.09
CA ASN A 140 22.73 4.83 -8.20
C ASN A 140 21.49 5.43 -7.53
N LEU A 141 21.67 6.57 -6.86
CA LEU A 141 20.56 7.35 -6.31
C LEU A 141 19.76 7.98 -7.46
N ILE A 142 18.47 7.65 -7.55
CA ILE A 142 17.55 8.13 -8.60
C ILE A 142 16.45 9.07 -8.07
N GLY A 143 16.37 9.24 -6.75
CA GLY A 143 15.51 10.25 -6.14
C GLY A 143 15.65 10.31 -4.62
N ASP A 144 15.40 11.48 -4.06
CA ASP A 144 15.35 11.74 -2.62
C ASP A 144 14.22 12.73 -2.26
N ASN A 145 13.68 12.61 -1.05
CA ASN A 145 12.70 13.53 -0.47
C ASN A 145 12.76 13.48 1.06
#